data_AF-A0A250I7T2-F1
#
_entry.id   AF-A0A250I7T2-F1
#
_cell.length_a   1.000
_cell.length_b   1.000
_cell.length_c   1.000
_cell.angle_alpha   90.00
_cell.angle_beta   90.00
_cell.angle_gamma   90.00
#
_symmetry.space_group_name_H-M   'P 1'
#
loop_
_entity.id
_entity.type
_entity.pdbx_description
1 polymer ?
#
loop_
_entity_poly.entity_id
_entity_poly.type
_entity_poly.pdbx_seq_one_letter_code
_entity_poly.pdbx_strand_id
1 'polypeptide(L)'
;MQEALGHLDRISHELEGHALYRWIGASHLKDSRRHYDCFVPLFGFVMSFPFYNERYLAYGAEEAGHEEGAPLKHAINAHVQEDRTHARLFLADFRKLGLDELWGTRRASSLMWALWVSPLLDPGRAVESQRIQELVGDEAETPAYRYLHLEQLEKDGNLLFSATTRKAVQVMEQTGITPVYFGMHHLERESGHVGGSESEQVTFSAEQTQRALRLVERKHALSVKMNDFMHQFVQKAEEAGGPGPLLSRERTERLRSVREQLAAYRAGHLPAPAWSPRPAHVTEQGELVAAWERHHADFMGHPFAELLRNAQGPEAAFALRCAALLFAPRISALHAFYLQDCRVEEPTTGPGAQTVDFLRRTFSTEAELFFHDWEVLGMDARIPWKPAELLEFWFFDKVYGRPEMEALHEFRRETLRVPNDPLLKYWALLSIHFMSRAFFGHLRALTERFAANNPVSEPLVYLEGTHHLLYGRMASDWRAPTCPTSLAHLPVTEEQRRAVSRMMEAFATYGRRQFDNLARALTTDRERFSFLRESQDASTFV
;
A
#
# COMPACT_ATOMS: atom_id res chain seq x y z
N MET A 1 14.27 18.90 24.85
CA MET A 1 13.22 17.90 24.63
C MET A 1 11.93 18.25 25.34
N GLN A 2 11.96 18.53 26.65
CA GLN A 2 10.77 18.86 27.46
C GLN A 2 9.91 20.00 26.89
N GLU A 3 10.52 21.05 26.36
CA GLU A 3 9.77 22.14 25.70
C GLU A 3 8.98 21.65 24.47
N ALA A 4 9.57 20.77 23.65
CA ALA A 4 8.90 20.20 22.48
C ALA A 4 7.78 19.23 22.88
N LEU A 5 7.98 18.44 23.93
CA LEU A 5 6.94 17.55 24.49
C LEU A 5 5.77 18.36 25.08
N GLY A 6 6.06 19.41 25.86
CA GLY A 6 5.01 20.29 26.38
C GLY A 6 4.29 21.08 25.27
N HIS A 7 4.98 21.37 24.17
CA HIS A 7 4.33 21.92 22.98
C HIS A 7 3.41 20.90 22.30
N LEU A 8 3.89 19.68 22.10
CA LEU A 8 3.16 18.55 21.56
C LEU A 8 1.88 18.27 22.38
N ASP A 9 1.98 18.25 23.71
CA ASP A 9 0.84 18.09 24.60
C ASP A 9 -0.22 19.16 24.33
N ARG A 10 0.19 20.43 24.34
CA ARG A 10 -0.72 21.56 24.17
C ARG A 10 -1.47 21.51 22.84
N ILE A 11 -0.77 21.27 21.74
CA ILE A 11 -1.41 21.25 20.41
C ILE A 11 -2.22 19.98 20.20
N SER A 12 -1.84 18.84 20.80
CA SER A 12 -2.64 17.62 20.71
C SER A 12 -4.00 17.77 21.41
N HIS A 13 -4.09 18.56 22.49
CA HIS A 13 -5.38 18.90 23.11
C HIS A 13 -6.30 19.70 22.17
N GLU A 14 -5.76 20.46 21.21
CA GLU A 14 -6.59 21.17 20.22
C GLU A 14 -7.37 20.20 19.33
N LEU A 15 -6.84 18.99 19.10
CA LEU A 15 -7.53 17.96 18.32
C LEU A 15 -8.73 17.39 19.06
N GLU A 16 -8.84 17.45 20.38
CA GLU A 16 -10.00 16.92 21.12
C GLU A 16 -11.31 17.57 20.66
N GLY A 17 -11.24 18.85 20.29
CA GLY A 17 -12.34 19.62 19.74
C GLY A 17 -12.58 19.40 18.24
N HIS A 18 -11.93 18.42 17.59
CA HIS A 18 -12.10 18.19 16.16
C HIS A 18 -13.50 17.65 15.81
N ALA A 19 -13.99 17.99 14.61
CA ALA A 19 -15.33 17.60 14.16
C ALA A 19 -15.53 16.06 14.10
N LEU A 20 -14.46 15.34 13.76
CA LEU A 20 -14.41 13.88 13.81
C LEU A 20 -14.81 13.32 15.18
N TYR A 21 -14.21 13.80 16.27
CA TYR A 21 -14.49 13.25 17.61
C TYR A 21 -15.87 13.62 18.12
N ARG A 22 -16.39 14.79 17.72
CA ARG A 22 -17.82 15.11 17.93
C ARG A 22 -18.73 14.14 17.20
N TRP A 23 -18.41 13.80 15.96
CA TRP A 23 -19.16 12.83 15.18
C TRP A 23 -19.10 11.43 15.81
N ILE A 24 -17.92 10.97 16.26
CA ILE A 24 -17.78 9.69 16.97
C ILE A 24 -18.63 9.71 18.27
N GLY A 25 -18.57 10.81 19.02
CA GLY A 25 -19.27 10.97 20.29
C GLY A 25 -20.80 11.08 20.17
N ALA A 26 -21.31 11.55 19.03
CA ALA A 26 -22.75 11.71 18.79
C ALA A 26 -23.49 10.36 18.87
N SER A 27 -24.76 10.41 19.27
CA SER A 27 -25.64 9.23 19.32
C SER A 27 -26.70 9.34 18.23
N HIS A 28 -26.26 9.37 16.97
CA HIS A 28 -27.10 9.59 15.80
C HIS A 28 -27.24 8.35 14.91
N LEU A 29 -26.34 7.37 15.06
CA LEU A 29 -26.34 6.15 14.27
C LEU A 29 -27.23 5.08 14.89
N LYS A 30 -28.10 4.50 14.06
CA LYS A 30 -28.98 3.38 14.47
C LYS A 30 -28.18 2.11 14.79
N ASP A 31 -27.15 1.84 14.00
CA ASP A 31 -26.20 0.74 14.22
C ASP A 31 -24.92 1.31 14.81
N SER A 32 -24.67 1.06 16.09
CA SER A 32 -23.51 1.61 16.82
C SER A 32 -22.16 1.19 16.25
N ARG A 33 -22.08 0.05 15.53
CA ARG A 33 -20.85 -0.40 14.87
C ARG A 33 -20.37 0.60 13.82
N ARG A 34 -21.29 1.38 13.25
CA ARG A 34 -20.95 2.39 12.23
C ARG A 34 -20.12 3.55 12.77
N HIS A 35 -19.98 3.70 14.09
CA HIS A 35 -18.98 4.64 14.64
C HIS A 35 -17.54 4.25 14.27
N TYR A 36 -17.30 2.99 13.90
CA TYR A 36 -16.01 2.52 13.39
C TYR A 36 -15.81 2.76 11.89
N ASP A 37 -16.79 3.32 11.17
CA ASP A 37 -16.64 3.72 9.76
C ASP A 37 -15.49 4.73 9.57
N CYS A 38 -15.12 5.48 10.63
CA CYS A 38 -13.97 6.39 10.61
C CYS A 38 -12.62 5.68 10.42
N PHE A 39 -12.53 4.37 10.69
CA PHE A 39 -11.31 3.59 10.49
C PHE A 39 -11.11 3.11 9.05
N VAL A 40 -12.10 3.22 8.16
CA VAL A 40 -11.95 2.81 6.75
C VAL A 40 -10.78 3.55 6.06
N PRO A 41 -10.64 4.88 6.20
CA PRO A 41 -9.43 5.63 5.84
C PRO A 41 -8.09 5.07 6.34
N LEU A 42 -8.09 4.44 7.52
CA LEU A 42 -6.90 3.92 8.20
C LEU A 42 -6.68 2.42 7.96
N PHE A 43 -7.52 1.77 7.15
CA PHE A 43 -7.52 0.31 7.06
C PHE A 43 -6.17 -0.23 6.56
N GLY A 44 -5.60 0.41 5.53
CA GLY A 44 -4.25 0.10 5.04
C GLY A 44 -3.18 0.31 6.12
N PHE A 45 -3.22 1.46 6.80
CA PHE A 45 -2.31 1.79 7.90
C PHE A 45 -2.32 0.74 9.02
N VAL A 46 -3.50 0.43 9.56
CA VAL A 46 -3.65 -0.50 10.70
C VAL A 46 -3.14 -1.88 10.34
N MET A 47 -3.43 -2.37 9.13
CA MET A 47 -2.94 -3.66 8.66
C MET A 47 -1.41 -3.66 8.44
N SER A 48 -0.86 -2.54 7.98
CA SER A 48 0.58 -2.36 7.76
C SER A 48 1.36 -1.97 9.01
N PHE A 49 0.69 -1.76 10.15
CA PHE A 49 1.28 -1.22 11.36
C PHE A 49 2.46 -2.04 11.93
N PRO A 50 2.47 -3.39 11.88
CA PRO A 50 3.64 -4.16 12.28
C PRO A 50 4.87 -3.85 11.41
N PHE A 51 4.69 -3.66 10.11
CA PHE A 51 5.78 -3.29 9.21
C PHE A 51 6.23 -1.86 9.43
N TYR A 52 5.30 -0.97 9.77
CA TYR A 52 5.62 0.41 10.13
C TYR A 52 6.58 0.46 11.32
N ASN A 53 6.22 -0.27 12.37
CA ASN A 53 7.02 -0.42 13.59
C ASN A 53 8.38 -1.09 13.32
N GLU A 54 8.39 -2.23 12.64
CA GLU A 54 9.61 -3.02 12.40
C GLU A 54 10.57 -2.37 11.39
N ARG A 55 10.08 -1.61 10.39
CA ARG A 55 10.90 -1.14 9.25
C ARG A 55 11.26 0.34 9.27
N TYR A 56 10.46 1.16 9.94
CA TYR A 56 10.66 2.62 9.97
C TYR A 56 11.01 3.14 11.37
N LEU A 57 10.54 2.49 12.44
CA LEU A 57 10.78 2.96 13.81
C LEU A 57 11.93 2.23 14.50
N ALA A 58 11.93 0.90 14.45
CA ALA A 58 12.87 0.05 15.18
C ALA A 58 14.34 0.36 14.85
N TYR A 59 15.19 0.27 15.86
CA TYR A 59 16.65 0.24 15.71
C TYR A 59 17.14 -1.20 15.65
N GLY A 60 18.09 -1.47 14.73
CA GLY A 60 18.76 -2.76 14.65
C GLY A 60 19.58 -3.07 15.91
N ALA A 61 19.94 -4.34 16.12
CA ALA A 61 20.68 -4.77 17.32
C ALA A 61 22.03 -4.03 17.47
N GLU A 62 22.74 -3.79 16.36
CA GLU A 62 24.00 -3.05 16.34
C GLU A 62 23.79 -1.56 16.68
N GLU A 63 22.79 -0.92 16.05
CA GLU A 63 22.47 0.50 16.26
C GLU A 63 21.98 0.79 17.68
N ALA A 64 21.21 -0.14 18.26
CA ALA A 64 20.70 -0.07 19.62
C ALA A 64 21.81 -0.25 20.68
N GLY A 65 22.92 -0.91 20.32
CA GLY A 65 24.08 -1.11 21.18
C GLY A 65 25.01 0.11 21.29
N HIS A 66 24.84 1.14 20.45
CA HIS A 66 25.62 2.38 20.53
C HIS A 66 25.14 3.26 21.69
N GLU A 67 26.07 3.77 22.52
CA GLU A 67 25.76 4.58 23.71
C GLU A 67 24.95 5.85 23.40
N GLU A 68 25.17 6.47 22.24
CA GLU A 68 24.46 7.69 21.85
C GLU A 68 22.95 7.43 21.69
N GLY A 69 22.16 8.12 22.53
CA GLY A 69 20.70 8.03 22.54
C GLY A 69 20.15 6.67 23.00
N ALA A 70 20.96 5.82 23.64
CA ALA A 70 20.56 4.48 24.06
C ALA A 70 19.23 4.42 24.86
N PRO A 71 18.95 5.34 25.82
CA PRO A 71 17.67 5.33 26.53
C PRO A 71 16.46 5.48 25.59
N LEU A 72 16.52 6.41 24.64
CA LEU A 72 15.45 6.65 23.69
C LEU A 72 15.31 5.50 22.67
N LYS A 73 16.42 4.95 22.18
CA LYS A 73 16.41 3.79 21.29
C LYS A 73 15.75 2.58 21.96
N HIS A 74 16.03 2.36 23.25
CA HIS A 74 15.42 1.29 24.03
C HIS A 74 13.90 1.52 24.20
N ALA A 75 13.49 2.73 24.56
CA ALA A 75 12.07 3.09 24.68
C ALA A 75 11.30 2.88 23.36
N ILE A 76 11.86 3.35 22.24
CA ILE A 76 11.29 3.15 20.89
C ILE A 76 11.16 1.65 20.57
N ASN A 77 12.21 0.86 20.81
CA ASN A 77 12.17 -0.58 20.53
C ASN A 77 11.19 -1.34 21.44
N ALA A 78 11.03 -0.93 22.70
CA ALA A 78 10.06 -1.51 23.62
C ALA A 78 8.62 -1.26 23.12
N HIS A 79 8.32 -0.02 22.75
CA HIS A 79 7.04 0.37 22.15
C HIS A 79 6.74 -0.42 20.87
N VAL A 80 7.69 -0.53 19.95
CA VAL A 80 7.57 -1.35 18.74
C VAL A 80 7.16 -2.80 19.04
N GLN A 81 7.64 -3.39 20.16
CA GLN A 81 7.28 -4.75 20.55
C GLN A 81 5.86 -4.87 21.14
N GLU A 82 5.35 -3.81 21.75
CA GLU A 82 3.96 -3.72 22.23
C GLU A 82 2.99 -3.67 21.02
N ASP A 83 3.27 -2.74 20.11
CA ASP A 83 2.42 -2.34 19.00
C ASP A 83 2.33 -3.37 17.86
N ARG A 84 3.27 -4.32 17.79
CA ARG A 84 3.26 -5.40 16.79
C ARG A 84 1.97 -6.24 16.81
N THR A 85 1.16 -6.13 17.86
CA THR A 85 -0.10 -6.88 18.02
C THR A 85 -1.34 -6.15 17.50
N HIS A 86 -1.28 -4.84 17.25
CA HIS A 86 -2.46 -4.01 16.93
C HIS A 86 -3.24 -4.50 15.71
N ALA A 87 -2.56 -4.84 14.61
CA ALA A 87 -3.23 -5.34 13.43
C ALA A 87 -4.04 -6.63 13.69
N ARG A 88 -3.54 -7.51 14.59
CA ARG A 88 -4.26 -8.74 14.96
C ARG A 88 -5.43 -8.48 15.89
N LEU A 89 -5.31 -7.52 16.81
CA LEU A 89 -6.43 -7.07 17.63
C LEU A 89 -7.54 -6.50 16.72
N PHE A 90 -7.17 -5.62 15.79
CA PHE A 90 -8.10 -5.05 14.81
C PHE A 90 -8.79 -6.14 13.99
N LEU A 91 -8.05 -7.14 13.48
CA LEU A 91 -8.63 -8.26 12.75
C LEU A 91 -9.64 -9.07 13.56
N ALA A 92 -9.41 -9.21 14.87
CA ALA A 92 -10.36 -9.90 15.75
C ALA A 92 -11.71 -9.17 15.80
N ASP A 93 -11.69 -7.84 15.91
CA ASP A 93 -12.90 -7.02 15.91
C ASP A 93 -13.53 -6.91 14.52
N PHE A 94 -12.72 -6.75 13.47
CA PHE A 94 -13.16 -6.75 12.09
C PHE A 94 -14.00 -7.99 11.77
N ARG A 95 -13.55 -9.17 12.23
CA ARG A 95 -14.28 -10.44 12.10
C ARG A 95 -15.53 -10.50 12.98
N LYS A 96 -15.42 -10.18 14.28
CA LYS A 96 -16.53 -10.35 15.23
C LYS A 96 -17.68 -9.38 14.92
N LEU A 97 -17.37 -8.13 14.60
CA LEU A 97 -18.37 -7.10 14.37
C LEU A 97 -19.01 -7.16 12.97
N GLY A 98 -18.49 -8.00 12.07
CA GLY A 98 -18.96 -8.09 10.69
C GLY A 98 -18.66 -6.82 9.89
N LEU A 99 -17.48 -6.23 10.12
CA LEU A 99 -17.10 -4.97 9.46
C LEU A 99 -16.89 -5.17 7.95
N ASP A 100 -16.60 -6.39 7.50
CA ASP A 100 -16.55 -6.74 6.10
C ASP A 100 -17.87 -6.54 5.37
N GLU A 101 -19.00 -6.82 6.04
CA GLU A 101 -20.33 -6.50 5.51
C GLU A 101 -20.60 -5.00 5.50
N LEU A 102 -20.38 -4.33 6.64
CA LEU A 102 -20.66 -2.90 6.78
C LEU A 102 -19.85 -2.05 5.81
N TRP A 103 -18.60 -2.44 5.56
CA TRP A 103 -17.69 -1.74 4.68
C TRP A 103 -17.72 -2.25 3.23
N GLY A 104 -18.57 -3.24 2.92
CA GLY A 104 -18.73 -3.77 1.56
C GLY A 104 -17.49 -4.51 1.03
N THR A 105 -16.65 -5.04 1.92
CA THR A 105 -15.37 -5.71 1.59
C THR A 105 -15.46 -7.24 1.66
N ARG A 106 -16.68 -7.81 1.63
CA ARG A 106 -16.93 -9.27 1.63
C ARG A 106 -16.21 -10.06 0.55
N ARG A 107 -15.93 -9.42 -0.59
CA ARG A 107 -15.21 -10.03 -1.71
C ARG A 107 -13.75 -9.62 -1.65
N ALA A 108 -12.86 -10.53 -2.04
CA ALA A 108 -11.44 -10.26 -2.16
C ALA A 108 -11.16 -9.01 -3.01
N SER A 109 -11.87 -8.85 -4.14
CA SER A 109 -11.74 -7.67 -4.99
C SER A 109 -12.17 -6.37 -4.28
N SER A 110 -13.32 -6.36 -3.60
CA SER A 110 -13.78 -5.19 -2.84
C SER A 110 -12.85 -4.85 -1.67
N LEU A 111 -12.28 -5.85 -1.01
CA LEU A 111 -11.29 -5.67 0.03
C LEU A 111 -10.01 -5.01 -0.51
N MET A 112 -9.44 -5.54 -1.59
CA MET A 112 -8.26 -4.93 -2.25
C MET A 112 -8.53 -3.51 -2.71
N TRP A 113 -9.73 -3.26 -3.24
CA TRP A 113 -10.15 -1.93 -3.68
C TRP A 113 -10.09 -0.94 -2.52
N ALA A 114 -10.70 -1.28 -1.38
CA ALA A 114 -10.68 -0.44 -0.19
C ALA A 114 -9.25 -0.24 0.37
N LEU A 115 -8.45 -1.31 0.46
CA LEU A 115 -7.11 -1.20 1.04
C LEU A 115 -6.17 -0.29 0.24
N TRP A 116 -6.17 -0.42 -1.08
CA TRP A 116 -5.05 0.10 -1.88
C TRP A 116 -5.42 0.96 -3.09
N VAL A 117 -6.64 0.85 -3.62
CA VAL A 117 -6.94 1.37 -4.97
C VAL A 117 -7.97 2.49 -4.99
N SER A 118 -8.97 2.46 -4.11
CA SER A 118 -10.07 3.43 -4.08
C SER A 118 -9.56 4.88 -4.03
N PRO A 119 -9.78 5.72 -5.07
CA PRO A 119 -9.47 7.14 -5.01
C PRO A 119 -10.10 7.90 -3.84
N LEU A 120 -11.25 7.44 -3.33
CA LEU A 120 -11.86 8.02 -2.12
C LEU A 120 -10.96 7.92 -0.88
N LEU A 121 -10.02 6.98 -0.87
CA LEU A 121 -9.11 6.70 0.26
C LEU A 121 -7.67 7.19 0.03
N ASP A 122 -7.36 7.74 -1.15
CA ASP A 122 -6.05 8.31 -1.48
C ASP A 122 -5.58 9.43 -0.54
N PRO A 123 -6.43 10.36 -0.08
CA PRO A 123 -5.97 11.42 0.82
C PRO A 123 -5.39 10.89 2.13
N GLY A 124 -5.94 9.80 2.69
CA GLY A 124 -5.41 9.14 3.88
C GLY A 124 -4.04 8.51 3.59
N ARG A 125 -3.93 7.76 2.49
CA ARG A 125 -2.66 7.16 2.05
C ARG A 125 -1.58 8.20 1.76
N ALA A 126 -1.96 9.39 1.27
CA ALA A 126 -1.04 10.51 1.09
C ALA A 126 -0.44 10.98 2.42
N VAL A 127 -1.27 11.09 3.47
CA VAL A 127 -0.80 11.44 4.82
C VAL A 127 0.11 10.33 5.38
N GLU A 128 -0.23 9.06 5.18
CA GLU A 128 0.63 7.93 5.57
C GLU A 128 2.00 7.98 4.89
N SER A 129 2.04 8.22 3.57
CA SER A 129 3.29 8.39 2.82
C SER A 129 4.14 9.53 3.38
N GLN A 130 3.53 10.68 3.67
CA GLN A 130 4.23 11.82 4.29
C GLN A 130 4.79 11.46 5.68
N ARG A 131 4.02 10.74 6.50
CA ARG A 131 4.49 10.25 7.81
C ARG A 131 5.68 9.31 7.69
N ILE A 132 5.66 8.38 6.73
CA ILE A 132 6.79 7.46 6.48
C ILE A 132 8.00 8.24 5.99
N GLN A 133 7.82 9.16 5.03
CA GLN A 133 8.91 9.99 4.49
C GLN A 133 9.66 10.73 5.60
N GLU A 134 8.95 11.31 6.55
CA GLU A 134 9.57 11.99 7.69
C GLU A 134 10.29 11.03 8.67
N LEU A 135 9.92 9.74 8.70
CA LEU A 135 10.61 8.71 9.50
C LEU A 135 11.84 8.12 8.84
N VAL A 136 11.98 8.26 7.51
CA VAL A 136 13.10 7.69 6.76
C VAL A 136 14.08 8.75 6.26
N GLY A 137 13.75 10.03 6.46
CA GLY A 137 14.65 11.16 6.17
C GLY A 137 15.67 11.41 7.28
N ASP A 138 16.65 12.26 6.98
CA ASP A 138 17.84 12.48 7.82
C ASP A 138 17.53 12.91 9.27
N GLU A 139 16.43 13.65 9.50
CA GLU A 139 16.06 14.05 10.86
C GLU A 139 15.77 12.83 11.75
N ALA A 140 15.20 11.77 11.20
CA ALA A 140 14.83 10.58 11.95
C ALA A 140 16.03 9.68 12.29
N GLU A 141 17.25 9.99 11.81
CA GLU A 141 18.48 9.34 12.27
C GLU A 141 18.81 9.73 13.72
N THR A 142 18.36 10.91 14.17
CA THR A 142 18.50 11.34 15.56
C THR A 142 17.41 10.70 16.44
N PRO A 143 17.75 9.88 17.47
CA PRO A 143 16.74 9.18 18.28
C PRO A 143 15.70 10.08 18.93
N ALA A 144 16.07 11.31 19.31
CA ALA A 144 15.14 12.24 19.92
C ALA A 144 14.04 12.75 18.98
N TYR A 145 14.33 12.92 17.69
CA TYR A 145 13.30 13.33 16.71
C TYR A 145 12.40 12.15 16.33
N ARG A 146 12.96 10.94 16.23
CA ARG A 146 12.17 9.71 16.05
C ARG A 146 11.25 9.44 17.24
N TYR A 147 11.72 9.68 18.46
CA TYR A 147 10.91 9.58 19.67
C TYR A 147 9.75 10.58 19.65
N LEU A 148 9.98 11.84 19.29
CA LEU A 148 8.92 12.85 19.16
C LEU A 148 7.86 12.48 18.12
N HIS A 149 8.25 11.83 17.02
CA HIS A 149 7.31 11.29 16.06
C HIS A 149 6.40 10.24 16.69
N LEU A 150 6.99 9.32 17.44
CA LEU A 150 6.26 8.23 18.09
C LEU A 150 5.32 8.75 19.18
N GLU A 151 5.76 9.72 19.99
CA GLU A 151 4.91 10.41 20.98
C GLU A 151 3.69 11.09 20.34
N GLN A 152 3.82 11.73 19.18
CA GLN A 152 2.67 12.30 18.48
C GLN A 152 1.71 11.19 18.01
N LEU A 153 2.24 10.09 17.48
CA LEU A 153 1.43 8.98 17.00
C LEU A 153 0.62 8.34 18.15
N GLU A 154 1.25 8.18 19.32
CA GLU A 154 0.60 7.70 20.54
C GLU A 154 -0.52 8.63 21.01
N LYS A 155 -0.27 9.95 21.00
CA LYS A 155 -1.30 10.94 21.39
C LYS A 155 -2.49 10.96 20.43
N ASP A 156 -2.22 10.92 19.13
CA ASP A 156 -3.27 10.82 18.12
C ASP A 156 -4.09 9.53 18.30
N GLY A 157 -3.39 8.41 18.50
CA GLY A 157 -3.98 7.10 18.76
C GLY A 157 -4.86 7.13 20.00
N ASN A 158 -4.33 7.54 21.15
CA ASN A 158 -5.05 7.63 22.41
C ASN A 158 -6.31 8.49 22.28
N LEU A 159 -6.25 9.62 21.56
CA LEU A 159 -7.43 10.46 21.34
C LEU A 159 -8.51 9.72 20.54
N LEU A 160 -8.13 9.05 19.44
CA LEU A 160 -9.04 8.26 18.63
C LEU A 160 -9.63 7.09 19.41
N PHE A 161 -8.80 6.30 20.11
CA PHE A 161 -9.22 5.14 20.88
C PHE A 161 -10.05 5.53 22.09
N SER A 162 -9.75 6.64 22.76
CA SER A 162 -10.59 7.19 23.83
C SER A 162 -11.99 7.58 23.32
N ALA A 163 -12.09 8.08 22.09
CA ALA A 163 -13.37 8.38 21.47
C ALA A 163 -14.15 7.10 21.09
N THR A 164 -13.49 6.12 20.46
CA THR A 164 -14.15 4.89 19.99
C THR A 164 -14.44 3.88 21.09
N THR A 165 -13.62 3.83 22.14
CA THR A 165 -13.83 2.95 23.30
C THR A 165 -15.10 3.30 24.07
N ARG A 166 -15.44 4.58 24.16
CA ARG A 166 -16.74 5.01 24.71
C ARG A 166 -17.94 4.44 23.94
N LYS A 167 -17.75 4.08 22.65
CA LYS A 167 -18.78 3.45 21.81
C LYS A 167 -18.80 1.94 21.93
N ALA A 168 -17.72 1.31 22.41
CA ALA A 168 -17.66 -0.13 22.61
C ALA A 168 -18.75 -0.64 23.57
N VAL A 169 -19.14 0.14 24.58
CA VAL A 169 -20.26 -0.19 25.48
C VAL A 169 -21.57 -0.26 24.72
N GLN A 170 -21.87 0.75 23.89
CA GLN A 170 -23.09 0.77 23.07
C GLN A 170 -23.12 -0.39 22.07
N VAL A 171 -21.97 -0.70 21.46
CA VAL A 171 -21.82 -1.86 20.58
C VAL A 171 -22.08 -3.16 21.33
N MET A 172 -21.54 -3.32 22.53
CA MET A 172 -21.76 -4.49 23.37
C MET A 172 -23.24 -4.64 23.76
N GLU A 173 -23.91 -3.56 24.16
CA GLU A 173 -25.33 -3.56 24.50
C GLU A 173 -26.22 -3.95 23.30
N GLN A 174 -25.90 -3.46 22.10
CA GLN A 174 -26.69 -3.72 20.89
C GLN A 174 -26.41 -5.09 20.26
N THR A 175 -25.18 -5.58 20.33
CA THR A 175 -24.75 -6.76 19.56
C THR A 175 -24.36 -7.96 20.43
N GLY A 176 -24.17 -7.76 21.73
CA GLY A 176 -23.60 -8.76 22.65
C GLY A 176 -22.09 -9.00 22.46
N ILE A 177 -21.42 -8.21 21.60
CA ILE A 177 -20.00 -8.37 21.29
C ILE A 177 -19.20 -7.30 22.01
N THR A 178 -18.21 -7.73 22.79
CA THR A 178 -17.21 -6.82 23.38
C THR A 178 -16.03 -6.67 22.41
N PRO A 179 -15.82 -5.47 21.82
CA PRO A 179 -14.66 -5.19 20.99
C PRO A 179 -13.37 -5.28 21.83
N VAL A 180 -12.31 -5.81 21.24
CA VAL A 180 -10.98 -5.95 21.85
C VAL A 180 -10.06 -4.82 21.43
N TYR A 181 -10.01 -4.49 20.14
CA TYR A 181 -9.23 -3.39 19.59
C TYR A 181 -9.92 -2.04 19.81
N PHE A 182 -11.22 -1.98 19.53
CA PHE A 182 -11.96 -0.73 19.72
C PHE A 182 -12.48 -0.54 21.15
N GLY A 183 -12.15 -1.45 22.07
CA GLY A 183 -12.66 -1.48 23.44
C GLY A 183 -11.57 -1.25 24.49
N MET A 184 -11.97 -1.31 25.77
CA MET A 184 -11.08 -1.01 26.90
C MET A 184 -9.82 -1.87 26.95
N HIS A 185 -9.84 -3.09 26.41
CA HIS A 185 -8.67 -3.97 26.41
C HIS A 185 -7.46 -3.34 25.71
N HIS A 186 -7.69 -2.57 24.64
CA HIS A 186 -6.62 -1.89 23.92
C HIS A 186 -6.08 -0.70 24.73
N LEU A 187 -6.97 0.14 25.24
CA LEU A 187 -6.63 1.31 26.06
C LEU A 187 -5.94 0.95 27.38
N GLU A 188 -6.29 -0.17 28.02
CA GLU A 188 -5.65 -0.62 29.27
C GLU A 188 -4.22 -1.13 29.07
N ARG A 189 -3.85 -1.45 27.82
CA ARG A 189 -2.50 -1.88 27.47
C ARG A 189 -1.63 -0.70 27.06
N GLU A 190 -2.18 0.25 26.32
CA GLU A 190 -1.47 1.46 25.91
C GLU A 190 -1.30 2.42 27.09
N SER A 191 -0.07 2.86 27.33
CA SER A 191 0.20 3.89 28.35
C SER A 191 -0.09 5.32 27.86
N GLY A 192 -0.38 5.49 26.56
CA GLY A 192 -0.56 6.78 25.89
C GLY A 192 0.74 7.57 25.70
N HIS A 193 1.89 6.94 25.95
CA HIS A 193 3.24 7.50 25.88
C HIS A 193 4.27 6.43 25.50
N VAL A 194 5.38 6.87 24.93
CA VAL A 194 6.51 6.03 24.53
C VAL A 194 7.45 5.87 25.73
N GLY A 195 7.06 5.03 26.69
CA GLY A 195 7.86 4.79 27.90
C GLY A 195 7.84 5.95 28.92
N GLY A 196 8.64 5.81 29.98
CA GLY A 196 8.64 6.67 31.17
C GLY A 196 9.59 7.87 31.10
N SER A 197 10.38 8.08 32.17
CA SER A 197 11.25 9.26 32.38
C SER A 197 12.49 9.31 31.45
N GLU A 198 12.61 8.45 30.44
CA GLU A 198 13.78 8.39 29.54
C GLU A 198 13.98 9.70 28.76
N SER A 199 12.89 10.38 28.41
CA SER A 199 12.92 11.68 27.73
C SER A 199 13.43 12.83 28.62
N GLU A 200 13.39 12.67 29.95
CA GLU A 200 13.90 13.65 30.91
C GLU A 200 15.43 13.75 30.89
N GLN A 201 16.10 12.70 30.40
CA GLN A 201 17.56 12.63 30.33
C GLN A 201 18.15 13.36 29.12
N VAL A 202 17.30 13.84 28.19
CA VAL A 202 17.74 14.42 26.92
C VAL A 202 17.59 15.94 26.91
N THR A 203 18.73 16.63 26.91
CA THR A 203 18.80 18.09 26.77
C THR A 203 19.02 18.47 25.32
N PHE A 204 18.27 19.46 24.82
CA PHE A 204 18.45 20.01 23.48
C PHE A 204 19.22 21.32 23.54
N SER A 205 20.07 21.56 22.53
CA SER A 205 20.54 22.90 22.21
C SER A 205 19.39 23.78 21.73
N ALA A 206 19.59 25.11 21.67
CA ALA A 206 18.58 26.02 21.15
C ALA A 206 18.15 25.69 19.71
N GLU A 207 19.10 25.29 18.86
CA GLU A 207 18.82 24.87 17.48
C GLU A 207 18.02 23.57 17.43
N GLN A 208 18.40 22.58 18.24
CA GLN A 208 17.67 21.31 18.33
C GLN A 208 16.25 21.52 18.86
N THR A 209 16.06 22.41 19.84
CA THR A 209 14.73 22.79 20.33
C THR A 209 13.90 23.42 19.22
N GLN A 210 14.43 24.40 18.49
CA GLN A 210 13.67 25.03 17.40
C GLN A 210 13.32 24.02 16.30
N ARG A 211 14.23 23.09 16.00
CA ARG A 211 14.00 22.01 15.04
C ARG A 211 12.91 21.04 15.51
N ALA A 212 12.95 20.65 16.78
CA ALA A 212 11.94 19.79 17.40
C ALA A 212 10.55 20.45 17.41
N LEU A 213 10.46 21.75 17.70
CA LEU A 213 9.20 22.49 17.66
C LEU A 213 8.59 22.50 16.25
N ARG A 214 9.40 22.79 15.22
CA ARG A 214 8.95 22.71 13.82
C ARG A 214 8.51 21.30 13.42
N LEU A 215 9.20 20.27 13.90
CA LEU A 215 8.80 18.89 13.66
C LEU A 215 7.42 18.62 14.26
N VAL A 216 7.22 18.97 15.53
CA VAL A 216 5.95 18.82 16.24
C VAL A 216 4.81 19.54 15.51
N GLU A 217 5.01 20.78 15.06
CA GLU A 217 4.00 21.53 14.27
C GLU A 217 3.64 20.84 12.95
N ARG A 218 4.64 20.38 12.18
CA ARG A 218 4.39 19.67 10.92
C ARG A 218 3.61 18.37 11.14
N LYS A 219 3.97 17.62 12.18
CA LYS A 219 3.31 16.36 12.52
C LYS A 219 1.86 16.59 12.93
N HIS A 220 1.62 17.57 13.79
CA HIS A 220 0.28 17.97 14.16
C HIS A 220 -0.56 18.39 12.94
N ALA A 221 0.02 19.12 11.98
CA ALA A 221 -0.68 19.47 10.74
C ALA A 221 -1.08 18.22 9.92
N LEU A 222 -0.25 17.17 9.90
CA LEU A 222 -0.62 15.89 9.28
C LEU A 222 -1.76 15.20 10.04
N SER A 223 -1.77 15.28 11.38
CA SER A 223 -2.83 14.72 12.22
C SER A 223 -4.17 15.44 12.01
N VAL A 224 -4.16 16.78 11.93
CA VAL A 224 -5.34 17.59 11.54
C VAL A 224 -5.85 17.15 10.17
N LYS A 225 -4.96 17.07 9.17
CA LYS A 225 -5.31 16.65 7.80
C LYS A 225 -5.91 15.24 7.74
N MET A 226 -5.39 14.29 8.52
CA MET A 226 -5.97 12.95 8.62
C MET A 226 -7.37 13.01 9.24
N ASN A 227 -7.54 13.73 10.35
CA ASN A 227 -8.83 13.84 11.03
C ASN A 227 -9.89 14.55 10.18
N ASP A 228 -9.50 15.60 9.44
CA ASP A 228 -10.35 16.28 8.46
C ASP A 228 -10.80 15.30 7.38
N PHE A 229 -9.88 14.51 6.84
CA PHE A 229 -10.19 13.51 5.82
C PHE A 229 -11.11 12.42 6.36
N MET A 230 -10.82 11.85 7.54
CA MET A 230 -11.67 10.85 8.18
C MET A 230 -13.09 11.39 8.42
N HIS A 231 -13.21 12.65 8.84
CA HIS A 231 -14.51 13.29 9.03
C HIS A 231 -15.26 13.47 7.70
N GLN A 232 -14.59 13.97 6.66
CA GLN A 232 -15.19 14.08 5.32
C GLN A 232 -15.62 12.73 4.75
N PHE A 233 -14.82 11.68 5.01
CA PHE A 233 -15.15 10.32 4.58
C PHE A 233 -16.43 9.82 5.24
N VAL A 234 -16.55 9.94 6.58
CA VAL A 234 -17.76 9.46 7.27
C VAL A 234 -19.01 10.23 6.89
N GLN A 235 -18.90 11.53 6.60
CA GLN A 235 -20.01 12.33 6.06
C GLN A 235 -20.49 11.78 4.71
N LYS A 236 -19.57 11.56 3.76
CA LYS A 236 -19.90 10.96 2.46
C LYS A 236 -20.45 9.54 2.59
N ALA A 237 -19.91 8.76 3.52
CA ALA A 237 -20.38 7.41 3.79
C ALA A 237 -21.81 7.43 4.33
N GLU A 238 -22.14 8.34 5.26
CA GLU A 238 -23.51 8.51 5.75
C GLU A 238 -24.51 8.90 4.65
N GLU A 239 -24.15 9.85 3.79
CA GLU A 239 -24.97 10.24 2.63
C GLU A 239 -25.24 9.06 1.69
N ALA A 240 -24.28 8.14 1.54
CA ALA A 240 -24.40 6.94 0.73
C ALA A 240 -25.09 5.76 1.45
N GLY A 241 -25.40 5.88 2.75
CA GLY A 241 -25.96 4.79 3.57
C GLY A 241 -24.93 3.82 4.18
N GLY A 242 -23.64 4.16 4.10
CA GLY A 242 -22.51 3.45 4.70
C GLY A 242 -21.28 3.40 3.79
N PRO A 243 -20.11 2.98 4.31
CA PRO A 243 -18.90 2.84 3.49
C PRO A 243 -19.08 1.79 2.38
N GLY A 244 -19.79 0.69 2.65
CA GLY A 244 -20.04 -0.37 1.67
C GLY A 244 -20.72 0.13 0.39
N PRO A 245 -21.89 0.77 0.46
CA PRO A 245 -22.52 1.39 -0.71
C PRO A 245 -21.64 2.42 -1.42
N LEU A 246 -20.94 3.28 -0.66
CA LEU A 246 -20.06 4.31 -1.20
C LEU A 246 -18.93 3.73 -2.05
N LEU A 247 -18.16 2.81 -1.47
CA LEU A 247 -17.01 2.17 -2.13
C LEU A 247 -17.46 1.26 -3.28
N SER A 248 -18.58 0.56 -3.12
CA SER A 248 -19.13 -0.30 -4.18
C SER A 248 -19.56 0.49 -5.41
N ARG A 249 -20.19 1.65 -5.20
CA ARG A 249 -20.59 2.55 -6.28
C ARG A 249 -19.37 3.09 -7.02
N GLU A 250 -18.39 3.62 -6.29
CA GLU A 250 -17.13 4.13 -6.85
C GLU A 250 -16.42 3.05 -7.68
N ARG A 251 -16.21 1.85 -7.12
CA ARG A 251 -15.59 0.72 -7.82
C ARG A 251 -16.35 0.38 -9.11
N THR A 252 -17.67 0.28 -9.04
CA THR A 252 -18.51 -0.04 -10.20
C THR A 252 -18.38 1.01 -11.30
N GLU A 253 -18.37 2.29 -10.94
CA GLU A 253 -18.20 3.40 -11.90
C GLU A 253 -16.81 3.39 -12.55
N ARG A 254 -15.74 3.17 -11.77
CA ARG A 254 -14.37 3.07 -12.27
C ARG A 254 -14.20 1.88 -13.21
N LEU A 255 -14.62 0.67 -12.80
CA LEU A 255 -14.46 -0.53 -13.63
C LEU A 255 -15.33 -0.51 -14.89
N ARG A 256 -16.48 0.18 -14.86
CA ARG A 256 -17.27 0.42 -16.08
C ARG A 256 -16.46 1.21 -17.11
N SER A 257 -15.80 2.29 -16.69
CA SER A 257 -14.94 3.09 -17.57
C SER A 257 -13.79 2.25 -18.16
N VAL A 258 -13.17 1.37 -17.36
CA VAL A 258 -12.15 0.44 -17.87
C VAL A 258 -12.70 -0.45 -18.98
N ARG A 259 -13.87 -1.09 -18.78
CA ARG A 259 -14.49 -1.96 -19.78
C ARG A 259 -14.86 -1.21 -21.06
N GLU A 260 -15.40 0.00 -20.94
CA GLU A 260 -15.72 0.86 -22.10
C GLU A 260 -14.47 1.17 -22.93
N GLN A 261 -13.36 1.48 -22.27
CA GLN A 261 -12.09 1.75 -22.94
C GLN A 261 -11.49 0.50 -23.58
N LEU A 262 -11.57 -0.65 -22.90
CA LEU A 262 -11.15 -1.93 -23.47
C LEU A 262 -11.97 -2.30 -24.71
N ALA A 263 -13.28 -2.07 -24.69
CA ALA A 263 -14.14 -2.26 -25.84
C ALA A 263 -13.74 -1.34 -27.00
N ALA A 264 -13.48 -0.06 -26.73
CA ALA A 264 -13.00 0.89 -27.73
C ALA A 264 -11.64 0.50 -28.33
N TYR A 265 -10.71 0.03 -27.49
CA TYR A 265 -9.40 -0.48 -27.91
C TYR A 265 -9.56 -1.64 -28.90
N ARG A 266 -10.34 -2.66 -28.54
CA ARG A 266 -10.57 -3.85 -29.35
C ARG A 266 -11.26 -3.54 -30.69
N ALA A 267 -12.12 -2.52 -30.71
CA ALA A 267 -12.77 -2.06 -31.93
C ALA A 267 -11.83 -1.28 -32.87
N GLY A 268 -10.55 -1.11 -32.53
CA GLY A 268 -9.60 -0.30 -33.30
C GLY A 268 -9.86 1.20 -33.22
N HIS A 269 -10.74 1.63 -32.30
CA HIS A 269 -11.07 3.04 -32.12
C HIS A 269 -10.05 3.79 -31.26
N LEU A 270 -9.08 3.09 -30.67
CA LEU A 270 -7.94 3.71 -30.00
C LEU A 270 -6.69 3.69 -30.90
N PRO A 271 -6.03 4.84 -31.10
CA PRO A 271 -4.76 4.89 -31.84
C PRO A 271 -3.70 4.04 -31.17
N ALA A 272 -2.75 3.52 -31.96
CA ALA A 272 -1.54 2.87 -31.44
C ALA A 272 -0.86 3.78 -30.38
N PRO A 273 -0.34 3.22 -29.27
CA PRO A 273 0.34 4.01 -28.26
C PRO A 273 1.58 4.68 -28.88
N ALA A 274 1.68 5.98 -28.67
CA ALA A 274 2.78 6.79 -29.19
C ALA A 274 4.06 6.71 -28.33
N TRP A 275 4.04 5.94 -27.24
CA TRP A 275 5.11 5.91 -26.24
C TRP A 275 5.64 4.50 -25.98
N SER A 276 6.97 4.39 -26.04
CA SER A 276 7.73 3.25 -25.50
C SER A 276 8.55 3.75 -24.31
N PRO A 277 8.48 3.08 -23.15
CA PRO A 277 9.29 3.45 -21.98
C PRO A 277 10.79 3.23 -22.21
N ARG A 278 11.20 2.54 -23.28
CA ARG A 278 12.62 2.19 -23.51
C ARG A 278 13.45 3.45 -23.81
N PRO A 279 14.52 3.72 -23.03
CA PRO A 279 15.47 4.77 -23.38
C PRO A 279 16.00 4.53 -24.80
N ALA A 280 15.91 5.53 -25.68
CA ALA A 280 16.34 5.40 -27.08
C ALA A 280 17.87 5.31 -27.23
N HIS A 281 18.62 5.94 -26.31
CA HIS A 281 20.08 5.96 -26.28
C HIS A 281 20.56 5.85 -24.83
N VAL A 282 21.36 4.83 -24.54
CA VAL A 282 21.94 4.58 -23.21
C VAL A 282 23.45 4.73 -23.32
N THR A 283 23.97 5.92 -23.15
CA THR A 283 25.42 6.14 -23.23
C THR A 283 26.03 6.72 -21.95
N GLU A 284 25.24 7.41 -21.11
CA GLU A 284 25.79 8.08 -19.91
C GLU A 284 25.45 7.38 -18.57
N GLN A 285 24.43 6.53 -18.52
CA GLN A 285 24.04 5.76 -17.31
C GLN A 285 24.24 4.24 -17.46
N GLY A 286 25.30 3.84 -18.18
CA GLY A 286 25.55 2.44 -18.55
C GLY A 286 25.53 1.46 -17.36
N GLU A 287 26.02 1.87 -16.18
CA GLU A 287 26.02 1.01 -14.99
C GLU A 287 24.62 0.73 -14.41
N LEU A 288 23.77 1.76 -14.33
CA LEU A 288 22.40 1.61 -13.83
C LEU A 288 21.55 0.77 -14.78
N VAL A 289 21.73 0.98 -16.09
CA VAL A 289 21.06 0.14 -17.10
C VAL A 289 21.60 -1.28 -17.09
N ALA A 290 22.92 -1.48 -16.95
CA ALA A 290 23.49 -2.80 -16.80
C ALA A 290 22.98 -3.51 -15.53
N ALA A 291 22.79 -2.79 -14.41
CA ALA A 291 22.18 -3.34 -13.20
C ALA A 291 20.73 -3.80 -13.46
N TRP A 292 19.93 -2.98 -14.14
CA TRP A 292 18.60 -3.37 -14.58
C TRP A 292 18.61 -4.61 -15.49
N GLU A 293 19.48 -4.64 -16.50
CA GLU A 293 19.57 -5.78 -17.44
C GLU A 293 19.96 -7.07 -16.73
N ARG A 294 20.86 -7.00 -15.72
CA ARG A 294 21.20 -8.15 -14.88
C ARG A 294 19.98 -8.66 -14.12
N HIS A 295 19.27 -7.81 -13.39
CA HIS A 295 18.08 -8.24 -12.66
C HIS A 295 16.97 -8.76 -13.58
N HIS A 296 16.79 -8.15 -14.77
CA HIS A 296 15.86 -8.66 -15.77
C HIS A 296 16.25 -10.05 -16.28
N ALA A 297 17.54 -10.28 -16.54
CA ALA A 297 18.06 -11.58 -16.94
C ALA A 297 17.87 -12.63 -15.84
N ASP A 298 18.11 -12.27 -14.57
CA ASP A 298 17.87 -13.14 -13.42
C ASP A 298 16.41 -13.59 -13.35
N PHE A 299 15.46 -12.67 -13.59
CA PHE A 299 14.04 -12.99 -13.64
C PHE A 299 13.67 -13.89 -14.81
N MET A 300 14.21 -13.63 -16.00
CA MET A 300 13.98 -14.48 -17.17
C MET A 300 14.56 -15.88 -17.01
N GLY A 301 15.66 -16.00 -16.26
CA GLY A 301 16.35 -17.26 -15.95
C GLY A 301 15.78 -18.02 -14.76
N HIS A 302 14.77 -17.48 -14.06
CA HIS A 302 14.22 -18.11 -12.86
C HIS A 302 13.58 -19.47 -13.18
N PRO A 303 13.76 -20.52 -12.34
CA PRO A 303 13.18 -21.86 -12.59
C PRO A 303 11.65 -21.86 -12.81
N PHE A 304 10.96 -20.90 -12.20
CA PHE A 304 9.54 -20.59 -12.43
C PHE A 304 9.16 -20.46 -13.91
N ALA A 305 10.03 -19.88 -14.74
CA ALA A 305 9.77 -19.65 -16.16
C ALA A 305 9.49 -20.97 -16.90
N GLU A 306 10.18 -22.06 -16.52
CA GLU A 306 9.97 -23.37 -17.10
C GLU A 306 8.62 -23.97 -16.70
N LEU A 307 8.24 -23.84 -15.41
CA LEU A 307 6.93 -24.28 -14.91
C LEU A 307 5.80 -23.63 -15.72
N LEU A 308 5.90 -22.33 -15.99
CA LEU A 308 4.87 -21.65 -16.78
C LEU A 308 4.85 -22.08 -18.24
N ARG A 309 6.02 -22.24 -18.89
CA ARG A 309 6.10 -22.67 -20.29
C ARG A 309 5.44 -24.04 -20.49
N ASN A 310 5.57 -24.94 -19.52
CA ASN A 310 5.07 -26.30 -19.60
C ASN A 310 3.59 -26.44 -19.16
N ALA A 311 3.00 -25.45 -18.49
CA ALA A 311 1.60 -25.49 -18.07
C ALA A 311 0.64 -25.37 -19.27
N GLN A 312 -0.27 -26.33 -19.41
CA GLN A 312 -1.23 -26.45 -20.52
C GLN A 312 -2.65 -26.71 -20.00
N GLY A 313 -3.67 -26.38 -20.79
CA GLY A 313 -5.07 -26.68 -20.45
C GLY A 313 -5.48 -26.13 -19.07
N PRO A 314 -6.15 -26.93 -18.21
CA PRO A 314 -6.53 -26.54 -16.86
C PRO A 314 -5.35 -26.10 -15.98
N GLU A 315 -4.13 -26.57 -16.27
CA GLU A 315 -2.92 -26.18 -15.54
C GLU A 315 -2.55 -24.72 -15.79
N ALA A 316 -2.75 -24.21 -17.01
CA ALA A 316 -2.49 -22.81 -17.33
C ALA A 316 -3.47 -21.89 -16.60
N ALA A 317 -4.75 -22.27 -16.51
CA ALA A 317 -5.76 -21.53 -15.76
C ALA A 317 -5.45 -21.52 -14.26
N PHE A 318 -5.07 -22.68 -13.70
CA PHE A 318 -4.62 -22.77 -12.31
C PHE A 318 -3.41 -21.87 -12.04
N ALA A 319 -2.40 -21.90 -12.91
CA ALA A 319 -1.20 -21.08 -12.78
C ALA A 319 -1.50 -19.57 -12.81
N LEU A 320 -2.37 -19.12 -13.73
CA LEU A 320 -2.81 -17.73 -13.81
C LEU A 320 -3.55 -17.28 -12.55
N ARG A 321 -4.43 -18.12 -12.01
CA ARG A 321 -5.18 -17.82 -10.77
C ARG A 321 -4.27 -17.78 -9.55
N CYS A 322 -3.28 -18.68 -9.45
CA CYS A 322 -2.25 -18.61 -8.41
C CYS A 322 -1.44 -17.31 -8.52
N ALA A 323 -1.03 -16.93 -9.73
CA ALA A 323 -0.33 -15.67 -9.97
C ALA A 323 -1.18 -14.47 -9.55
N ALA A 324 -2.46 -14.44 -9.93
CA ALA A 324 -3.38 -13.37 -9.54
C ALA A 324 -3.53 -13.26 -8.01
N LEU A 325 -3.75 -14.37 -7.30
CA LEU A 325 -3.92 -14.35 -5.84
C LEU A 325 -2.66 -13.87 -5.11
N LEU A 326 -1.49 -14.39 -5.51
CA LEU A 326 -0.23 -14.08 -4.83
C LEU A 326 0.25 -12.67 -5.13
N PHE A 327 -0.04 -12.13 -6.32
CA PHE A 327 0.49 -10.84 -6.75
C PHE A 327 -0.49 -9.69 -6.51
N ALA A 328 -1.71 -10.00 -6.08
CA ALA A 328 -2.75 -9.03 -5.76
C ALA A 328 -2.28 -7.93 -4.78
N PRO A 329 -1.63 -8.22 -3.65
CA PRO A 329 -1.14 -7.18 -2.73
C PRO A 329 -0.16 -6.25 -3.41
N ARG A 330 0.81 -6.79 -4.18
CA ARG A 330 1.77 -5.98 -4.94
C ARG A 330 1.08 -5.03 -5.89
N ILE A 331 0.32 -5.60 -6.83
CA ILE A 331 -0.23 -4.85 -7.96
C ILE A 331 -1.16 -3.76 -7.44
N SER A 332 -1.94 -4.08 -6.42
CA SER A 332 -2.86 -3.13 -5.79
C SER A 332 -2.11 -2.06 -4.99
N ALA A 333 -1.17 -2.45 -4.12
CA ALA A 333 -0.42 -1.50 -3.29
C ALA A 333 0.48 -0.56 -4.12
N LEU A 334 0.95 -1.01 -5.29
CA LEU A 334 1.69 -0.17 -6.22
C LEU A 334 0.86 1.02 -6.73
N HIS A 335 -0.47 0.92 -6.77
CA HIS A 335 -1.34 2.08 -7.06
C HIS A 335 -1.06 3.25 -6.12
N ALA A 336 -1.08 2.98 -4.81
CA ALA A 336 -0.80 3.98 -3.78
C ALA A 336 0.67 4.43 -3.84
N PHE A 337 1.61 3.52 -4.06
CA PHE A 337 3.02 3.88 -4.26
C PHE A 337 3.20 4.90 -5.40
N TYR A 338 2.60 4.64 -6.57
CA TYR A 338 2.72 5.55 -7.70
C TYR A 338 2.12 6.91 -7.37
N LEU A 339 0.89 6.96 -6.83
CA LEU A 339 0.22 8.23 -6.61
C LEU A 339 0.82 9.04 -5.46
N GLN A 340 1.27 8.38 -4.40
CA GLN A 340 1.69 9.02 -3.14
C GLN A 340 3.20 9.04 -2.99
N ASP A 341 3.88 7.88 -3.04
CA ASP A 341 5.32 7.78 -2.76
C ASP A 341 6.21 8.33 -3.90
N CYS A 342 5.70 8.31 -5.14
CA CYS A 342 6.35 8.90 -6.32
C CYS A 342 5.88 10.33 -6.64
N ARG A 343 5.12 10.97 -5.76
CA ARG A 343 4.72 12.36 -5.95
C ARG A 343 5.95 13.27 -5.89
N VAL A 344 6.01 14.22 -6.82
CA VAL A 344 6.91 15.38 -6.76
C VAL A 344 6.09 16.54 -6.23
N GLU A 345 6.49 17.09 -5.09
CA GLU A 345 5.86 18.24 -4.45
C GLU A 345 6.39 19.56 -5.03
N GLU A 346 5.56 20.60 -4.98
CA GLU A 346 5.97 21.96 -5.35
C GLU A 346 6.71 22.64 -4.17
N PRO A 347 7.74 23.47 -4.43
CA PRO A 347 8.30 23.77 -5.74
C PRO A 347 9.15 22.61 -6.27
N THR A 348 8.97 22.25 -7.55
CA THR A 348 9.78 21.20 -8.18
C THR A 348 11.24 21.64 -8.30
N THR A 349 12.17 20.81 -7.81
CA THR A 349 13.61 21.01 -8.03
C THR A 349 14.09 20.11 -9.17
N GLY A 350 14.22 20.67 -10.37
CA GLY A 350 14.89 19.99 -11.49
C GLY A 350 13.99 19.58 -12.68
N PRO A 351 14.61 19.14 -13.79
CA PRO A 351 13.89 18.73 -14.99
C PRO A 351 13.10 17.43 -14.77
N GLY A 352 11.96 17.29 -15.45
CA GLY A 352 11.26 16.01 -15.55
C GLY A 352 10.11 15.77 -14.57
N ALA A 353 9.72 16.75 -13.75
CA ALA A 353 8.55 16.64 -12.87
C ALA A 353 7.26 16.29 -13.65
N GLN A 354 7.05 16.89 -14.82
CA GLN A 354 5.92 16.56 -15.70
C GLN A 354 6.00 15.11 -16.23
N THR A 355 7.20 14.61 -16.54
CA THR A 355 7.42 13.21 -16.93
C THR A 355 7.02 12.27 -15.80
N VAL A 356 7.48 12.54 -14.57
CA VAL A 356 7.13 11.73 -13.39
C VAL A 356 5.63 11.78 -13.11
N ASP A 357 5.01 12.96 -13.18
CA ASP A 357 3.56 13.11 -12.97
C ASP A 357 2.74 12.32 -14.00
N PHE A 358 3.15 12.35 -15.26
CA PHE A 358 2.54 11.55 -16.32
C PHE A 358 2.69 10.05 -16.03
N LEU A 359 3.91 9.59 -15.74
CA LEU A 359 4.21 8.18 -15.50
C LEU A 359 3.47 7.63 -14.29
N ARG A 360 3.50 8.34 -13.16
CA ARG A 360 2.88 7.87 -11.92
C ARG A 360 1.35 7.74 -12.06
N ARG A 361 0.70 8.69 -12.73
CA ARG A 361 -0.75 8.65 -13.00
C ARG A 361 -1.10 7.57 -14.02
N THR A 362 -0.20 7.32 -14.96
CA THR A 362 -0.38 6.27 -15.97
C THR A 362 -0.27 4.89 -15.32
N PHE A 363 0.81 4.62 -14.58
CA PHE A 363 1.05 3.33 -13.95
C PHE A 363 0.05 3.03 -12.82
N SER A 364 -0.51 4.04 -12.15
CA SER A 364 -1.57 3.81 -11.15
C SER A 364 -2.83 3.15 -11.73
N THR A 365 -3.07 3.27 -13.04
CA THR A 365 -4.23 2.64 -13.69
C THR A 365 -4.10 1.12 -13.86
N GLU A 366 -2.89 0.58 -13.70
CA GLU A 366 -2.60 -0.86 -13.82
C GLU A 366 -3.43 -1.71 -12.86
N ALA A 367 -3.67 -1.22 -11.64
CA ALA A 367 -4.48 -1.93 -10.66
C ALA A 367 -5.91 -2.15 -11.17
N GLU A 368 -6.50 -1.17 -11.87
CA GLU A 368 -7.87 -1.28 -12.41
C GLU A 368 -7.94 -2.28 -13.57
N LEU A 369 -6.89 -2.36 -14.40
CA LEU A 369 -6.76 -3.40 -15.43
C LEU A 369 -6.57 -4.79 -14.81
N PHE A 370 -5.84 -4.88 -13.70
CA PHE A 370 -5.72 -6.13 -12.95
C PHE A 370 -7.06 -6.57 -12.33
N PHE A 371 -7.92 -5.64 -11.89
CA PHE A 371 -9.28 -5.96 -11.45
C PHE A 371 -10.15 -6.53 -12.57
N HIS A 372 -9.98 -6.05 -13.81
CA HIS A 372 -10.64 -6.67 -14.97
C HIS A 372 -10.19 -8.13 -15.12
N ASP A 373 -8.88 -8.39 -15.12
CA ASP A 373 -8.35 -9.76 -15.21
C ASP A 373 -8.80 -10.65 -14.05
N TRP A 374 -8.89 -10.10 -12.84
CA TRP A 374 -9.41 -10.77 -11.64
C TRP A 374 -10.85 -11.25 -11.83
N GLU A 375 -11.70 -10.42 -12.45
CA GLU A 375 -13.08 -10.74 -12.77
C GLU A 375 -13.18 -11.81 -13.87
N VAL A 376 -12.36 -11.69 -14.93
CA VAL A 376 -12.29 -12.69 -16.01
C VAL A 376 -11.85 -14.07 -15.48
N LEU A 377 -10.89 -14.10 -14.55
CA LEU A 377 -10.44 -15.33 -13.90
C LEU A 377 -11.46 -15.88 -12.88
N GLY A 378 -12.51 -15.13 -12.56
CA GLY A 378 -13.57 -15.48 -11.62
C GLY A 378 -13.04 -15.71 -10.21
N MET A 379 -12.07 -14.89 -9.78
CA MET A 379 -11.33 -15.08 -8.54
C MET A 379 -12.20 -14.94 -7.28
N ASP A 380 -13.11 -13.96 -7.24
CA ASP A 380 -14.01 -13.74 -6.10
C ASP A 380 -14.89 -14.95 -5.79
N ALA A 381 -15.27 -15.73 -6.80
CA ALA A 381 -16.08 -16.93 -6.62
C ALA A 381 -15.26 -18.16 -6.20
N ARG A 382 -13.93 -18.11 -6.38
CA ARG A 382 -13.02 -19.25 -6.16
C ARG A 382 -12.34 -19.20 -4.81
N ILE A 383 -12.04 -18.00 -4.30
CA ILE A 383 -11.37 -17.85 -3.01
C ILE A 383 -12.36 -18.19 -1.90
N PRO A 384 -12.12 -19.27 -1.11
CA PRO A 384 -13.05 -19.71 -0.08
C PRO A 384 -12.91 -18.90 1.22
N TRP A 385 -11.88 -18.07 1.30
CA TRP A 385 -11.51 -17.34 2.51
C TRP A 385 -12.43 -16.15 2.73
N LYS A 386 -12.85 -15.98 3.98
CA LYS A 386 -13.46 -14.74 4.44
C LYS A 386 -12.43 -13.60 4.37
N PRO A 387 -12.86 -12.34 4.28
CA PRO A 387 -11.94 -11.19 4.20
C PRO A 387 -10.88 -11.15 5.31
N ALA A 388 -11.23 -11.50 6.55
CA ALA A 388 -10.26 -11.57 7.65
C ALA A 388 -9.18 -12.64 7.44
N GLU A 389 -9.54 -13.81 6.88
CA GLU A 389 -8.58 -14.89 6.58
C GLU A 389 -7.68 -14.50 5.40
N LEU A 390 -8.23 -13.76 4.42
CA LEU A 390 -7.45 -13.24 3.30
C LEU A 390 -6.46 -12.14 3.75
N LEU A 391 -6.84 -11.28 4.69
CA LEU A 391 -5.93 -10.33 5.34
C LEU A 391 -4.83 -11.05 6.12
N GLU A 392 -5.18 -12.10 6.87
CA GLU A 392 -4.18 -12.94 7.54
C GLU A 392 -3.21 -13.57 6.54
N PHE A 393 -3.73 -14.06 5.40
CA PHE A 393 -2.91 -14.62 4.33
C PHE A 393 -1.96 -13.58 3.73
N TRP A 394 -2.45 -12.39 3.35
CA TRP A 394 -1.65 -11.38 2.66
C TRP A 394 -0.68 -10.63 3.56
N PHE A 395 -0.98 -10.44 4.85
CA PHE A 395 -0.11 -9.69 5.75
C PHE A 395 0.72 -10.58 6.67
N PHE A 396 0.21 -11.74 7.09
CA PHE A 396 0.80 -12.48 8.22
C PHE A 396 1.21 -13.92 7.90
N ASP A 397 0.85 -14.46 6.74
CA ASP A 397 1.35 -15.78 6.33
C ASP A 397 2.88 -15.75 6.26
N LYS A 398 3.53 -16.68 6.94
CA LYS A 398 4.99 -16.70 7.11
C LYS A 398 5.74 -17.04 5.82
N VAL A 399 5.06 -17.63 4.84
CA VAL A 399 5.64 -18.05 3.56
C VAL A 399 5.33 -17.01 2.49
N TYR A 400 4.05 -16.65 2.37
CA TYR A 400 3.54 -15.83 1.28
C TYR A 400 3.44 -14.36 1.67
N GLY A 401 2.54 -14.02 2.59
CA GLY A 401 2.15 -12.63 2.86
C GLY A 401 3.20 -11.78 3.57
N ARG A 402 3.71 -12.23 4.71
CA ARG A 402 4.64 -11.41 5.51
C ARG A 402 5.93 -11.07 4.74
N PRO A 403 6.63 -12.04 4.11
CA PRO A 403 7.85 -11.73 3.36
C PRO A 403 7.59 -10.79 2.16
N GLU A 404 6.41 -10.86 1.56
CA GLU A 404 5.97 -9.98 0.47
C GLU A 404 5.80 -8.54 0.97
N MET A 405 5.02 -8.35 2.05
CA MET A 405 4.79 -7.04 2.64
C MET A 405 6.08 -6.41 3.18
N GLU A 406 6.98 -7.20 3.77
CA GLU A 406 8.31 -6.73 4.20
C GLU A 406 9.10 -6.14 3.03
N ALA A 407 9.15 -6.84 1.90
CA ALA A 407 9.90 -6.41 0.72
C ALA A 407 9.26 -5.19 0.05
N LEU A 408 7.92 -5.10 0.03
CA LEU A 408 7.21 -3.90 -0.40
C LEU A 408 7.59 -2.70 0.49
N HIS A 409 7.53 -2.84 1.81
CA HIS A 409 7.83 -1.76 2.75
C HIS A 409 9.30 -1.32 2.70
N GLU A 410 10.22 -2.25 2.43
CA GLU A 410 11.64 -1.97 2.19
C GLU A 410 11.83 -1.13 0.92
N PHE A 411 11.19 -1.51 -0.18
CA PHE A 411 11.25 -0.74 -1.43
C PHE A 411 10.64 0.68 -1.27
N ARG A 412 9.52 0.78 -0.54
CA ARG A 412 8.93 2.08 -0.16
C ARG A 412 9.90 2.91 0.67
N ARG A 413 10.59 2.30 1.64
CA ARG A 413 11.59 2.96 2.49
C ARG A 413 12.66 3.67 1.66
N GLU A 414 13.28 2.92 0.74
CA GLU A 414 14.34 3.45 -0.10
C GLU A 414 13.83 4.56 -1.03
N THR A 415 12.61 4.42 -1.55
CA THR A 415 11.99 5.45 -2.42
C THR A 415 11.66 6.74 -1.66
N LEU A 416 11.18 6.63 -0.42
CA LEU A 416 10.76 7.76 0.41
C LEU A 416 11.93 8.44 1.12
N ARG A 417 13.07 7.76 1.29
CA ARG A 417 14.30 8.34 1.85
C ARG A 417 14.82 9.54 1.05
N VAL A 418 14.45 9.65 -0.23
CA VAL A 418 14.89 10.76 -1.08
C VAL A 418 13.75 11.75 -1.33
N PRO A 419 13.70 12.88 -0.61
CA PRO A 419 12.60 13.83 -0.75
C PRO A 419 12.76 14.71 -2.01
N ASN A 420 11.72 14.65 -2.84
CA ASN A 420 11.42 15.58 -3.93
C ASN A 420 12.37 15.68 -5.15
N ASP A 421 13.09 14.61 -5.49
CA ASP A 421 13.92 14.54 -6.71
C ASP A 421 13.19 13.82 -7.87
N PRO A 422 12.78 14.52 -8.95
CA PRO A 422 12.11 13.91 -10.09
C PRO A 422 12.92 12.80 -10.77
N LEU A 423 14.25 12.91 -10.84
CA LEU A 423 15.09 11.92 -11.50
C LEU A 423 15.06 10.60 -10.70
N LEU A 424 15.14 10.68 -9.38
CA LEU A 424 15.07 9.49 -8.53
C LEU A 424 13.69 8.85 -8.52
N LYS A 425 12.61 9.64 -8.49
CA LYS A 425 11.24 9.11 -8.65
C LYS A 425 11.04 8.44 -10.01
N TYR A 426 11.62 8.99 -11.07
CA TYR A 426 11.63 8.37 -12.39
C TYR A 426 12.33 7.00 -12.39
N TRP A 427 13.50 6.89 -11.76
CA TRP A 427 14.21 5.61 -11.64
C TRP A 427 13.45 4.58 -10.80
N ALA A 428 12.75 5.00 -9.74
CA ALA A 428 11.88 4.13 -8.96
C ALA A 428 10.71 3.57 -9.81
N LEU A 429 10.02 4.45 -10.54
CA LEU A 429 8.93 4.08 -11.46
C LEU A 429 9.40 3.10 -12.54
N LEU A 430 10.56 3.38 -13.16
CA LEU A 430 11.11 2.54 -14.20
C LEU A 430 11.61 1.20 -13.69
N SER A 431 12.17 1.14 -12.48
CA SER A 431 12.61 -0.12 -11.88
C SER A 431 11.44 -1.10 -11.80
N ILE A 432 10.27 -0.65 -11.38
CA ILE A 432 9.06 -1.49 -11.34
C ILE A 432 8.65 -1.92 -12.75
N HIS A 433 8.48 -0.96 -13.65
CA HIS A 433 7.92 -1.22 -14.97
C HIS A 433 8.81 -2.15 -15.81
N PHE A 434 10.12 -1.91 -15.86
CA PHE A 434 11.04 -2.72 -16.65
C PHE A 434 11.23 -4.11 -16.10
N MET A 435 11.42 -4.22 -14.79
CA MET A 435 11.65 -5.52 -14.17
C MET A 435 10.40 -6.40 -14.25
N SER A 436 9.20 -5.80 -14.21
CA SER A 436 7.94 -6.51 -14.45
C SER A 436 7.77 -7.04 -15.88
N ARG A 437 8.56 -6.59 -16.87
CA ARG A 437 8.47 -7.13 -18.24
C ARG A 437 8.87 -8.59 -18.34
N ALA A 438 9.84 -9.04 -17.53
CA ALA A 438 10.22 -10.45 -17.49
C ALA A 438 9.02 -11.31 -17.04
N PHE A 439 8.30 -10.83 -16.03
CA PHE A 439 7.07 -11.45 -15.54
C PHE A 439 6.00 -11.54 -16.64
N PHE A 440 5.67 -10.43 -17.31
CA PHE A 440 4.65 -10.43 -18.36
C PHE A 440 5.02 -11.32 -19.56
N GLY A 441 6.31 -11.44 -19.89
CA GLY A 441 6.77 -12.35 -20.94
C GLY A 441 6.39 -13.81 -20.67
N HIS A 442 6.51 -14.27 -19.41
CA HIS A 442 6.12 -15.63 -19.04
C HIS A 442 4.61 -15.80 -18.93
N LEU A 443 3.90 -14.80 -18.40
CA LEU A 443 2.44 -14.87 -18.28
C LEU A 443 1.73 -14.81 -19.63
N ARG A 444 2.23 -14.05 -20.61
CA ARG A 444 1.63 -13.97 -21.94
C ARG A 444 1.40 -15.35 -22.56
N ALA A 445 2.39 -16.23 -22.46
CA ALA A 445 2.26 -17.58 -22.98
C ALA A 445 1.12 -18.36 -22.29
N LEU A 446 0.90 -18.15 -20.98
CA LEU A 446 -0.23 -18.74 -20.27
C LEU A 446 -1.56 -18.12 -20.66
N THR A 447 -1.62 -16.79 -20.82
CA THR A 447 -2.86 -16.10 -21.19
C THR A 447 -3.31 -16.50 -22.59
N GLU A 448 -2.38 -16.66 -23.54
CA GLU A 448 -2.66 -17.21 -24.88
C GLU A 448 -3.27 -18.62 -24.81
N ARG A 449 -2.70 -19.50 -23.96
CA ARG A 449 -3.24 -20.84 -23.75
C ARG A 449 -4.58 -20.85 -23.03
N PHE A 450 -4.76 -19.96 -22.06
CA PHE A 450 -6.04 -19.78 -21.38
C PHE A 450 -7.13 -19.35 -22.37
N ALA A 451 -6.84 -18.37 -23.22
CA ALA A 451 -7.75 -17.91 -24.27
C ALA A 451 -8.06 -19.01 -25.29
N ALA A 452 -7.08 -19.82 -25.69
CA ALA A 452 -7.31 -20.95 -26.59
C ALA A 452 -8.27 -22.00 -26.01
N ASN A 453 -8.23 -22.24 -24.69
CA ASN A 453 -9.14 -23.16 -24.01
C ASN A 453 -10.47 -22.52 -23.61
N ASN A 454 -10.56 -21.19 -23.63
CA ASN A 454 -11.75 -20.41 -23.26
C ASN A 454 -12.02 -19.35 -24.35
N PRO A 455 -12.41 -19.76 -25.57
CA PRO A 455 -12.48 -18.85 -26.72
C PRO A 455 -13.52 -17.72 -26.59
N VAL A 456 -14.46 -17.84 -25.65
CA VAL A 456 -15.46 -16.82 -25.33
C VAL A 456 -15.03 -15.91 -24.18
N SER A 457 -13.91 -16.21 -23.51
CA SER A 457 -13.39 -15.38 -22.43
C SER A 457 -12.89 -14.05 -22.96
N GLU A 458 -13.09 -13.01 -22.17
CA GLU A 458 -12.39 -11.76 -22.40
C GLU A 458 -10.86 -11.94 -22.21
N PRO A 459 -10.03 -11.15 -22.90
CA PRO A 459 -8.58 -11.15 -22.71
C PRO A 459 -8.17 -10.64 -21.33
N LEU A 460 -7.07 -11.19 -20.84
CA LEU A 460 -6.40 -10.85 -19.58
C LEU A 460 -5.34 -9.77 -19.82
N VAL A 461 -5.77 -8.52 -19.97
CA VAL A 461 -4.97 -7.41 -20.50
C VAL A 461 -3.77 -7.06 -19.62
N TYR A 462 -3.94 -7.12 -18.30
CA TYR A 462 -2.85 -6.84 -17.38
C TYR A 462 -1.83 -7.98 -17.39
N LEU A 463 -2.28 -9.22 -17.15
CA LEU A 463 -1.46 -10.42 -17.04
C LEU A 463 -0.77 -10.79 -18.36
N GLU A 464 -1.38 -10.51 -19.52
CA GLU A 464 -0.77 -10.67 -20.85
C GLU A 464 0.36 -9.66 -21.12
N GLY A 465 0.43 -8.59 -20.31
CA GLY A 465 1.37 -7.50 -20.49
C GLY A 465 0.99 -6.53 -21.60
N THR A 466 -0.29 -6.46 -21.99
CA THR A 466 -0.80 -5.55 -23.03
C THR A 466 -1.39 -4.26 -22.46
N HIS A 467 -1.40 -4.09 -21.14
CA HIS A 467 -1.84 -2.88 -20.43
C HIS A 467 -1.15 -1.58 -20.89
N HIS A 468 0.11 -1.63 -21.33
CA HIS A 468 0.83 -0.45 -21.84
C HIS A 468 0.19 0.16 -23.09
N LEU A 469 -0.66 -0.58 -23.81
CA LEU A 469 -1.41 -0.10 -24.97
C LEU A 469 -2.52 0.89 -24.58
N LEU A 470 -2.87 0.94 -23.29
CA LEU A 470 -3.92 1.79 -22.72
C LEU A 470 -3.36 2.98 -21.93
N TYR A 471 -2.03 3.08 -21.83
CA TYR A 471 -1.37 4.17 -21.14
C TYR A 471 -1.72 5.53 -21.73
N GLY A 472 -1.96 6.48 -20.84
CA GLY A 472 -2.41 7.81 -21.21
C GLY A 472 -3.78 7.82 -21.89
N ARG A 473 -4.59 6.76 -21.84
CA ARG A 473 -5.98 6.76 -22.35
C ARG A 473 -7.03 6.69 -21.23
N MET A 474 -6.62 6.21 -20.05
CA MET A 474 -7.47 5.95 -18.88
C MET A 474 -7.80 7.17 -18.01
N ALA A 475 -7.11 8.31 -18.19
CA ALA A 475 -7.50 9.56 -17.58
C ALA A 475 -8.53 10.29 -18.47
N SER A 476 -9.50 11.00 -17.89
CA SER A 476 -10.48 11.77 -18.69
C SER A 476 -9.95 13.15 -19.14
N ASP A 477 -8.77 13.57 -18.68
CA ASP A 477 -8.25 14.94 -18.89
C ASP A 477 -6.97 15.06 -19.75
N TRP A 478 -6.42 13.96 -20.28
CA TRP A 478 -5.16 14.01 -21.03
C TRP A 478 -5.39 14.62 -22.43
N ARG A 479 -5.37 15.95 -22.53
CA ARG A 479 -5.33 16.62 -23.82
C ARG A 479 -3.90 16.51 -24.36
N ALA A 480 -3.76 15.82 -25.49
CA ALA A 480 -2.55 15.68 -26.31
C ALA A 480 -1.25 15.38 -25.50
N PRO A 481 -0.88 14.10 -25.29
CA PRO A 481 0.35 13.75 -24.65
C PRO A 481 1.43 14.04 -25.69
N THR A 482 2.09 15.19 -25.57
CA THR A 482 3.50 15.21 -25.92
C THR A 482 4.14 14.22 -24.96
N CYS A 483 4.31 12.99 -25.44
CA CYS A 483 5.05 11.93 -24.79
C CYS A 483 6.27 12.54 -24.08
N PRO A 484 6.36 12.49 -22.75
CA PRO A 484 7.46 13.12 -22.05
C PRO A 484 8.78 12.44 -22.43
N THR A 485 9.84 13.23 -22.60
CA THR A 485 11.18 12.71 -22.90
C THR A 485 11.65 11.81 -21.75
N SER A 486 12.19 10.64 -22.09
CA SER A 486 12.87 9.75 -21.14
C SER A 486 13.92 10.53 -20.34
N LEU A 487 13.96 10.39 -19.01
CA LEU A 487 14.96 11.07 -18.16
C LEU A 487 16.24 10.25 -17.98
N ALA A 488 16.33 9.04 -18.56
CA ALA A 488 17.45 8.13 -18.36
C ALA A 488 18.79 8.66 -18.93
N HIS A 489 18.74 9.67 -19.80
CA HIS A 489 19.92 10.34 -20.35
C HIS A 489 20.49 11.40 -19.41
N LEU A 490 19.76 11.83 -18.37
CA LEU A 490 20.24 12.85 -17.46
C LEU A 490 21.38 12.32 -16.58
N PRO A 491 22.39 13.15 -16.26
CA PRO A 491 23.44 12.76 -15.34
C PRO A 491 22.88 12.55 -13.93
N VAL A 492 23.33 11.49 -13.24
CA VAL A 492 23.09 11.26 -11.81
C VAL A 492 24.39 11.48 -11.03
N THR A 493 24.29 12.08 -9.87
CA THR A 493 25.39 12.16 -8.89
C THR A 493 25.71 10.76 -8.34
N GLU A 494 26.87 10.60 -7.70
CA GLU A 494 27.22 9.34 -7.05
C GLU A 494 26.23 8.96 -5.93
N GLU A 495 25.72 9.96 -5.21
CA GLU A 495 24.69 9.75 -4.18
C GLU A 495 23.37 9.26 -4.79
N GLN A 496 22.91 9.93 -5.86
CA GLN A 496 21.73 9.51 -6.62
C GLN A 496 21.92 8.10 -7.18
N ARG A 497 23.09 7.79 -7.74
CA ARG A 497 23.42 6.44 -8.25
C ARG A 497 23.28 5.39 -7.16
N ARG A 498 23.83 5.62 -5.98
CA ARG A 498 23.69 4.70 -4.82
C ARG A 498 22.24 4.55 -4.40
N ALA A 499 21.48 5.64 -4.36
CA ALA A 499 20.05 5.59 -4.01
C ALA A 499 19.25 4.76 -5.02
N VAL A 500 19.45 4.99 -6.33
CA VAL A 500 18.81 4.20 -7.39
C VAL A 500 19.17 2.71 -7.26
N SER A 501 20.45 2.39 -7.06
CA SER A 501 20.88 0.99 -6.90
C SER A 501 20.21 0.30 -5.72
N ARG A 502 20.03 0.98 -4.57
CA ARG A 502 19.30 0.42 -3.43
C ARG A 502 17.81 0.19 -3.74
N MET A 503 17.16 1.15 -4.42
CA MET A 503 15.77 0.99 -4.87
C MET A 503 15.62 -0.20 -5.82
N MET A 504 16.53 -0.35 -6.79
CA MET A 504 16.56 -1.46 -7.73
C MET A 504 16.73 -2.80 -7.00
N GLU A 505 17.68 -2.91 -6.07
CA GLU A 505 17.93 -4.14 -5.33
C GLU A 505 16.76 -4.52 -4.41
N ALA A 506 16.14 -3.53 -3.75
CA ALA A 506 14.94 -3.73 -2.94
C ALA A 506 13.79 -4.28 -3.80
N PHE A 507 13.56 -3.70 -4.99
CA PHE A 507 12.55 -4.21 -5.92
C PHE A 507 12.93 -5.56 -6.53
N ALA A 508 14.21 -5.82 -6.81
CA ALA A 508 14.70 -7.11 -7.29
C ALA A 508 14.42 -8.22 -6.27
N THR A 509 14.74 -7.96 -4.99
CA THR A 509 14.45 -8.87 -3.89
C THR A 509 12.96 -9.14 -3.77
N TYR A 510 12.14 -8.10 -3.93
CA TYR A 510 10.69 -8.24 -3.94
C TYR A 510 10.18 -9.14 -5.07
N GLY A 511 10.61 -8.89 -6.32
CA GLY A 511 10.22 -9.70 -7.47
C GLY A 511 10.71 -11.14 -7.41
N ARG A 512 11.93 -11.40 -6.88
CA ARG A 512 12.46 -12.77 -6.69
C ARG A 512 11.55 -13.57 -5.75
N ARG A 513 11.20 -12.99 -4.60
CA ARG A 513 10.31 -13.62 -3.61
C ARG A 513 8.96 -14.01 -4.20
N GLN A 514 8.39 -13.17 -5.06
CA GLN A 514 7.13 -13.50 -5.74
C GLN A 514 7.25 -14.69 -6.68
N PHE A 515 8.36 -14.77 -7.41
CA PHE A 515 8.60 -15.89 -8.32
C PHE A 515 8.85 -17.19 -7.55
N ASP A 516 9.59 -17.13 -6.45
CA ASP A 516 9.76 -18.25 -5.52
C ASP A 516 8.42 -18.72 -4.93
N ASN A 517 7.61 -17.77 -4.46
CA ASN A 517 6.30 -18.06 -3.90
C ASN A 517 5.36 -18.70 -4.92
N LEU A 518 5.33 -18.17 -6.15
CA LEU A 518 4.50 -18.76 -7.19
C LEU A 518 5.02 -20.13 -7.62
N ALA A 519 6.34 -20.32 -7.79
CA ALA A 519 6.93 -21.62 -8.07
C ALA A 519 6.55 -22.65 -6.99
N ARG A 520 6.64 -22.25 -5.72
CA ARG A 520 6.24 -23.07 -4.57
C ARG A 520 4.74 -23.41 -4.59
N ALA A 521 3.87 -22.45 -4.86
CA ALA A 521 2.43 -22.66 -4.95
C ALA A 521 2.04 -23.63 -6.08
N LEU A 522 2.79 -23.66 -7.18
CA LEU A 522 2.54 -24.56 -8.30
C LEU A 522 3.11 -25.97 -8.11
N THR A 523 4.05 -26.12 -7.16
CA THR A 523 4.78 -27.37 -6.91
C THR A 523 4.48 -27.91 -5.51
N THR A 524 5.23 -27.48 -4.50
CA THR A 524 5.22 -28.03 -3.14
C THR A 524 3.90 -27.79 -2.40
N ASP A 525 3.30 -26.61 -2.57
CA ASP A 525 2.13 -26.18 -1.80
C ASP A 525 0.83 -26.27 -2.63
N ARG A 526 0.84 -27.08 -3.70
CA ARG A 526 -0.24 -27.14 -4.68
C ARG A 526 -1.63 -27.43 -4.07
N GLU A 527 -1.70 -28.32 -3.10
CA GLU A 527 -2.94 -28.67 -2.40
C GLU A 527 -3.54 -27.50 -1.62
N ARG A 528 -2.69 -26.61 -1.08
CA ARG A 528 -3.13 -25.40 -0.39
C ARG A 528 -3.95 -24.47 -1.30
N PHE A 529 -3.65 -24.49 -2.60
CA PHE A 529 -4.30 -23.66 -3.62
C PHE A 529 -5.31 -24.44 -4.47
N SER A 530 -5.61 -25.69 -4.14
CA SER A 530 -6.49 -26.56 -4.93
C SER A 530 -7.86 -25.95 -5.28
N PHE A 531 -8.37 -25.04 -4.44
CA PHE A 531 -9.60 -24.27 -4.68
C PHE A 531 -9.56 -23.36 -5.93
N LEU A 532 -8.37 -23.08 -6.50
CA LEU A 532 -8.20 -22.31 -7.73
C LEU A 532 -8.28 -23.18 -9.00
N ARG A 533 -8.27 -24.50 -8.86
CA ARG A 533 -8.41 -25.43 -9.99
C ARG A 533 -9.82 -25.36 -10.55
N GLU A 534 -9.99 -25.76 -11.81
CA GLU A 534 -11.32 -25.96 -12.36
C GLU A 534 -11.99 -27.14 -11.66
N SER A 535 -13.25 -26.96 -11.24
CA SER A 535 -14.07 -28.08 -10.76
C SER A 535 -14.27 -29.04 -11.92
N GLN A 536 -13.93 -30.32 -11.71
CA GLN A 536 -14.10 -31.36 -12.74
C GLN A 536 -15.57 -31.54 -13.18
N ASP A 537 -16.52 -30.98 -12.42
CA ASP A 537 -17.97 -31.10 -12.66
C ASP A 537 -18.60 -29.92 -13.42
N ALA A 538 -17.84 -28.97 -13.97
CA ALA A 538 -18.40 -27.82 -14.70
C ALA A 538 -18.88 -28.15 -16.14
N SER A 539 -19.39 -29.36 -16.38
CA SER A 539 -20.02 -29.74 -17.66
C SER A 539 -21.49 -29.34 -17.76
N THR A 540 -22.07 -28.69 -16.74
CA THR A 540 -23.47 -28.27 -16.74
C THR A 540 -23.65 -26.95 -16.02
N PHE A 541 -23.39 -25.83 -16.70
CA PHE A 541 -24.12 -24.55 -16.54
C PHE A 541 -23.69 -23.65 -17.71
N VAL A 542 -24.35 -23.85 -18.85
CA VAL A 542 -24.38 -22.92 -19.99
C VAL A 542 -25.61 -22.03 -19.84
#